data_AF-A0A7Y4KTR4-F1
#
_entry.id   AF-A0A7Y4KTR4-F1
#
_cell.length_a   1.000
_cell.length_b   1.000
_cell.length_c   1.000
_cell.angle_alpha   90.00
_cell.angle_beta   90.00
_cell.angle_gamma   90.00
#
_symmetry.space_group_name_H-M   'P 1'
#
loop_
_entity.id
_entity.type
_entity.pdbx_description
1 polymer ?
#
loop_
_entity_poly.entity_id
_entity_poly.type
_entity_poly.pdbx_seq_one_letter_code
_entity_poly.pdbx_strand_id
1 'polypeptide(L)'
;GVMRGESGVALLLAAVALAVAAVPEGLPTVVTLALAVGVQRMVKGHVLVRRMQAVETLGSATVICTDKTGTLTLGIMEVREVWPPESARRVLEVAAACCDAELPAEGQGAGAGDPTELALLVAARAKGVERADVERERPRVSEQPFDSDRRRMSILRSDGVLYVKGALEALLPLCKQVPPGVTEALASLAGRALRVLAVAEGRGPEERDLT
;
A
#
# COMPACT_ATOMS: atom_id res chain seq x y z
N GLY A 1 -46.48 -44.95 -33.86
CA GLY A 1 -46.62 -46.39 -33.64
C GLY A 1 -48.05 -46.86 -33.41
N VAL A 2 -48.78 -46.37 -32.39
CA VAL A 2 -50.10 -46.96 -32.00
C VAL A 2 -51.12 -46.93 -33.14
N MET A 3 -51.26 -45.80 -33.84
CA MET A 3 -52.12 -45.68 -35.03
C MET A 3 -51.60 -46.44 -36.27
N ARG A 4 -50.36 -46.97 -36.22
CA ARG A 4 -49.73 -47.77 -37.31
C ARG A 4 -49.65 -49.27 -36.96
N GLY A 5 -50.21 -49.72 -35.83
CA GLY A 5 -50.20 -51.13 -35.41
C GLY A 5 -48.89 -51.63 -34.80
N GLU A 6 -47.98 -50.74 -34.42
CA GLU A 6 -46.70 -51.14 -33.79
C GLU A 6 -46.89 -51.60 -32.34
N SER A 7 -46.12 -52.60 -31.92
CA SER A 7 -46.16 -53.09 -30.54
C SER A 7 -45.75 -52.00 -29.55
N GLY A 8 -46.41 -51.94 -28.38
CA GLY A 8 -46.11 -50.93 -27.35
C GLY A 8 -44.65 -50.95 -26.89
N VAL A 9 -44.00 -52.11 -26.92
CA VAL A 9 -42.57 -52.28 -26.62
C VAL A 9 -41.69 -51.64 -27.70
N ALA A 10 -42.03 -51.81 -28.99
CA ALA A 10 -41.28 -51.19 -30.09
C ALA A 10 -41.38 -49.66 -30.06
N LEU A 11 -42.57 -49.13 -29.75
CA LEU A 11 -42.78 -47.70 -29.52
C LEU A 11 -41.94 -47.16 -28.36
N LEU A 12 -41.88 -47.88 -27.24
CA LEU A 12 -41.09 -47.50 -26.08
C LEU A 12 -39.59 -47.49 -26.40
N LEU A 13 -39.09 -48.53 -27.07
CA LEU A 13 -37.69 -48.62 -27.49
C LEU A 13 -37.32 -47.50 -28.47
N ALA A 14 -38.19 -47.19 -29.43
CA ALA A 14 -37.98 -46.09 -30.38
C ALA A 14 -37.97 -44.72 -29.67
N ALA A 15 -38.85 -44.51 -28.69
CA ALA A 15 -38.89 -43.28 -27.90
C ALA A 15 -37.62 -43.08 -27.07
N VAL A 16 -37.13 -44.14 -26.41
CA VAL A 16 -35.88 -44.10 -25.63
C VAL A 16 -34.67 -43.88 -26.55
N ALA A 17 -34.61 -44.56 -27.71
CA ALA A 17 -33.52 -44.39 -28.66
C ALA A 17 -33.44 -42.94 -29.20
N LEU A 18 -34.58 -42.34 -29.54
CA LEU A 18 -34.64 -40.94 -29.96
C LEU A 18 -34.25 -39.99 -28.83
N ALA A 19 -34.67 -40.27 -27.60
CA ALA A 19 -34.30 -39.47 -26.43
C ALA A 19 -32.79 -39.49 -26.16
N VAL A 20 -32.15 -40.67 -26.21
CA VAL A 20 -30.69 -40.80 -26.05
C VAL A 20 -29.94 -40.11 -27.19
N ALA A 21 -30.39 -40.29 -28.44
CA ALA A 21 -29.76 -39.67 -29.61
C ALA A 21 -29.81 -38.12 -29.58
N ALA A 22 -30.76 -37.54 -28.84
CA ALA A 22 -30.88 -36.09 -28.66
C ALA A 22 -29.96 -35.52 -27.58
N VAL A 23 -29.36 -36.36 -26.72
CA VAL A 23 -28.44 -35.90 -25.66
C VAL A 23 -27.06 -35.61 -26.27
N PRO A 24 -26.55 -34.37 -26.17
CA PRO A 24 -25.25 -34.03 -26.72
C PRO A 24 -24.14 -34.46 -25.75
N GLU A 25 -23.84 -35.76 -25.71
CA GLU A 25 -22.85 -36.36 -24.79
C GLU A 25 -21.44 -35.76 -24.90
N GLY A 26 -21.09 -35.21 -26.07
CA GLY A 26 -19.79 -34.57 -26.31
C GLY A 26 -19.69 -33.11 -25.86
N LEU A 27 -20.81 -32.43 -25.59
CA LEU A 27 -20.81 -31.01 -25.24
C LEU A 27 -20.01 -30.69 -23.96
N PRO A 28 -20.13 -31.47 -22.86
CA PRO A 28 -19.32 -31.24 -21.67
C PRO A 28 -17.80 -31.34 -21.94
N THR A 29 -17.38 -32.25 -22.82
CA THR A 29 -15.97 -32.43 -23.19
C THR A 29 -15.44 -31.23 -23.98
N VAL A 30 -16.21 -30.74 -24.96
CA VAL A 30 -15.82 -29.58 -25.78
C VAL A 30 -15.71 -28.32 -24.93
N VAL A 31 -16.68 -28.07 -24.05
CA VAL A 31 -16.65 -26.92 -23.12
C VAL A 31 -15.44 -27.01 -22.19
N THR A 32 -15.16 -28.19 -21.63
CA THR A 32 -14.00 -28.40 -20.75
C THR A 32 -12.69 -28.13 -21.48
N LEU A 33 -12.54 -28.61 -22.72
CA LEU A 33 -11.33 -28.38 -23.53
C LEU A 33 -11.15 -26.90 -23.88
N ALA A 34 -12.24 -26.21 -24.25
CA ALA A 34 -12.21 -24.77 -24.53
C ALA A 34 -11.78 -23.96 -23.29
N LEU A 35 -12.37 -24.25 -22.12
CA LEU A 35 -11.96 -23.63 -20.85
C LEU A 35 -10.50 -23.95 -20.50
N ALA A 36 -10.06 -25.19 -20.70
CA ALA A 36 -8.67 -25.59 -20.44
C ALA A 36 -7.67 -24.80 -21.31
N VAL A 37 -7.97 -24.59 -22.60
CA VAL A 37 -7.16 -23.74 -23.47
C VAL A 37 -7.15 -22.28 -22.97
N GLY A 38 -8.29 -21.76 -22.50
CA GLY A 38 -8.38 -20.44 -21.88
C GLY A 38 -7.50 -20.30 -20.63
N VAL A 39 -7.55 -21.29 -19.73
CA VAL A 39 -6.71 -21.36 -18.53
C VAL A 39 -5.22 -21.40 -18.89
N GLN A 40 -4.83 -22.22 -19.88
CA GLN A 40 -3.43 -22.30 -20.34
C GLN A 40 -2.91 -20.96 -20.84
N ARG A 41 -3.75 -20.17 -21.53
CA ARG A 41 -3.40 -18.81 -21.97
C ARG A 41 -3.25 -17.85 -20.80
N MET A 42 -4.14 -17.91 -19.81
CA MET A 42 -4.07 -17.07 -18.59
C MET A 42 -2.81 -17.36 -17.76
N VAL A 43 -2.44 -18.63 -17.60
CA VAL A 43 -1.22 -19.03 -16.88
C VAL A 43 0.04 -18.51 -17.56
N LYS A 44 0.11 -18.52 -18.90
CA LYS A 44 1.21 -17.89 -19.66
C LYS A 44 1.32 -16.38 -19.42
N GLY A 45 0.23 -15.73 -19.02
CA GLY A 45 0.18 -14.33 -18.58
C GLY A 45 0.32 -14.15 -17.07
N HIS A 46 0.88 -15.13 -16.34
CA HIS A 46 1.07 -15.11 -14.89
C HIS A 46 -0.22 -15.08 -14.04
N VAL A 47 -1.36 -15.50 -14.59
CA VAL A 47 -2.62 -15.62 -13.85
C VAL A 47 -2.84 -17.07 -13.41
N LEU A 48 -2.83 -17.30 -12.08
CA LEU A 48 -3.12 -18.61 -11.50
C LEU A 48 -4.64 -18.84 -11.39
N VAL A 49 -5.19 -19.68 -12.28
CA VAL A 49 -6.62 -20.04 -12.25
C VAL A 49 -6.84 -21.27 -11.38
N ARG A 50 -7.51 -21.12 -10.24
CA ARG A 50 -7.82 -22.24 -9.31
C ARG A 50 -9.09 -23.01 -9.67
N ARG A 51 -10.00 -22.40 -10.45
CA ARG A 51 -11.27 -23.01 -10.89
C ARG A 51 -11.51 -22.64 -12.34
N MET A 52 -11.71 -23.61 -13.23
CA MET A 52 -11.85 -23.36 -14.67
C MET A 52 -13.03 -22.45 -15.01
N GLN A 53 -14.13 -22.56 -14.26
CA GLN A 53 -15.34 -21.74 -14.44
C GLN A 53 -15.07 -20.25 -14.21
N ALA A 54 -14.04 -19.89 -13.44
CA ALA A 54 -13.70 -18.49 -13.18
C ALA A 54 -13.31 -17.74 -14.46
N VAL A 55 -12.78 -18.43 -15.47
CA VAL A 55 -12.43 -17.84 -16.77
C VAL A 55 -13.67 -17.31 -17.49
N GLU A 56 -14.76 -18.07 -17.48
CA GLU A 56 -16.03 -17.69 -18.08
C GLU A 56 -16.70 -16.55 -17.30
N THR A 57 -16.69 -16.63 -15.97
CA THR A 57 -17.22 -15.55 -15.11
C THR A 57 -16.47 -14.24 -15.33
N LEU A 58 -15.13 -14.28 -15.44
CA LEU A 58 -14.33 -13.09 -15.72
C LEU A 58 -14.63 -12.53 -17.11
N GLY A 59 -14.84 -13.38 -18.11
CA GLY A 59 -15.19 -12.97 -19.48
C GLY A 59 -16.56 -12.30 -19.61
N SER A 60 -17.49 -12.61 -18.70
CA SER A 60 -18.83 -12.00 -18.64
C SER A 60 -18.97 -10.89 -17.59
N ALA A 61 -17.90 -10.58 -16.85
CA ALA A 61 -17.92 -9.55 -15.81
C ALA A 61 -18.09 -8.15 -16.43
N THR A 62 -19.12 -7.43 -15.99
CA THR A 62 -19.38 -6.03 -16.38
C THR A 62 -18.96 -5.02 -15.31
N VAL A 63 -18.69 -5.49 -14.09
CA VAL A 63 -18.27 -4.66 -12.94
C VAL A 63 -17.07 -5.32 -12.29
N ILE A 64 -16.02 -4.53 -12.03
CA ILE A 64 -14.83 -4.97 -11.29
C ILE A 64 -14.82 -4.25 -9.94
N CYS A 65 -14.98 -5.01 -8.86
CA CYS A 65 -14.75 -4.52 -7.50
C CYS A 65 -13.28 -4.80 -7.16
N THR A 66 -12.49 -3.74 -6.99
CA THR A 66 -11.08 -3.84 -6.59
C THR A 66 -10.91 -3.37 -5.16
N ASP A 67 -10.06 -4.05 -4.40
CA ASP A 67 -9.52 -3.48 -3.17
C ASP A 67 -8.49 -2.40 -3.52
N LYS A 68 -8.23 -1.47 -2.60
CA LYS A 68 -7.22 -0.41 -2.76
C LYS A 68 -5.85 -0.92 -2.36
N THR A 69 -5.72 -1.36 -1.11
CA THR A 69 -4.41 -1.64 -0.49
C THR A 69 -3.88 -2.99 -0.96
N GLY A 70 -2.68 -3.02 -1.54
CA GLY A 70 -2.08 -4.26 -2.05
C GLY A 70 -2.67 -4.76 -3.38
N THR A 71 -3.62 -4.02 -3.97
CA THR A 71 -4.17 -4.29 -5.31
C THR A 71 -3.98 -3.10 -6.24
N LEU A 72 -4.64 -1.96 -5.97
CA LEU A 72 -4.38 -0.72 -6.71
C LEU A 72 -3.11 -0.02 -6.26
N THR A 73 -2.78 -0.14 -4.97
CA THR A 73 -1.55 0.39 -4.40
C THR A 73 -0.62 -0.74 -4.00
N LEU A 74 0.68 -0.45 -3.94
CA LEU A 74 1.71 -1.40 -3.54
C LEU A 74 1.67 -1.76 -2.04
N GLY A 75 0.78 -1.15 -1.25
CA GLY A 75 0.71 -1.38 0.20
C GLY A 75 1.93 -0.86 0.98
N ILE A 76 2.78 -0.04 0.36
CA ILE A 76 3.94 0.60 0.98
C ILE A 76 3.73 2.12 1.08
N MET A 77 4.28 2.71 2.14
CA MET A 77 4.30 4.16 2.33
C MET A 77 5.49 4.76 1.58
N GLU A 78 5.29 5.92 0.97
CA GLU A 78 6.31 6.63 0.20
C GLU A 78 6.16 8.14 0.44
N VAL A 79 7.27 8.84 0.66
CA VAL A 79 7.25 10.31 0.75
C VAL A 79 7.00 10.87 -0.64
N ARG A 80 5.81 11.45 -0.84
CA ARG A 80 5.41 12.01 -2.14
C ARG A 80 5.92 13.43 -2.37
N GLU A 81 6.03 14.21 -1.31
CA GLU A 81 6.38 15.63 -1.39
C GLU A 81 7.00 16.09 -0.07
N VAL A 82 7.89 17.07 -0.14
CA VAL A 82 8.53 17.70 1.01
C VAL A 82 8.39 19.21 0.86
N TRP A 83 7.93 19.87 1.92
CA TRP A 83 7.75 21.31 1.96
C TRP A 83 8.47 21.91 3.19
N PRO A 84 9.11 23.08 3.07
CA PRO A 84 9.33 23.82 1.84
C PRO A 84 10.43 23.15 0.97
N PRO A 85 10.33 23.20 -0.37
CA PRO A 85 11.21 22.44 -1.27
C PRO A 85 12.68 22.85 -1.17
N GLU A 86 12.96 24.12 -0.91
CA GLU A 86 14.31 24.66 -0.72
C GLU A 86 15.02 24.08 0.51
N SER A 87 14.25 23.67 1.52
CA SER A 87 14.76 23.07 2.76
C SER A 87 14.56 21.57 2.82
N ALA A 88 14.22 20.91 1.70
CA ALA A 88 13.83 19.51 1.67
C ALA A 88 14.87 18.57 2.31
N ARG A 89 16.16 18.83 2.09
CA ARG A 89 17.23 18.04 2.70
C ARG A 89 17.21 18.15 4.23
N ARG A 90 17.06 19.36 4.78
CA ARG A 90 17.02 19.58 6.23
C ARG A 90 15.76 19.01 6.86
N VAL A 91 14.62 19.18 6.21
CA VAL A 91 13.33 18.60 6.64
C VAL A 91 13.44 17.07 6.75
N LEU A 92 14.02 16.42 5.74
CA LEU A 92 14.22 14.97 5.74
C LEU A 92 15.27 14.52 6.76
N GLU A 93 16.31 15.33 7.00
CA GLU A 93 17.28 15.06 8.06
C GLU A 93 16.64 15.05 9.44
N VAL A 94 15.87 16.10 9.78
CA VAL A 94 15.14 16.17 11.05
C VAL A 94 14.13 15.01 11.16
N ALA A 95 13.41 14.71 10.08
CA ALA A 95 12.46 13.61 10.04
C ALA A 95 13.13 12.25 10.32
N ALA A 96 14.21 11.94 9.61
CA ALA A 96 14.97 10.69 9.74
C ALA A 96 15.67 10.58 11.09
N ALA A 97 16.24 11.69 11.59
CA ALA A 97 16.84 11.77 12.91
C ALA A 97 15.80 11.67 14.03
N CYS A 98 14.51 11.79 13.74
CA CYS A 98 13.44 11.58 14.71
C CYS A 98 12.73 10.22 14.49
N CYS A 99 13.34 9.24 13.80
CA CYS A 99 12.77 7.90 13.56
C CYS A 99 13.44 6.80 14.38
N ASP A 100 12.65 5.84 14.85
CA ASP A 100 13.11 4.63 15.55
C ASP A 100 13.34 3.48 14.58
N ALA A 101 12.64 3.47 13.44
CA ALA A 101 12.79 2.46 12.39
C ALA A 101 14.25 2.29 11.93
N GLU A 102 14.55 1.08 11.47
CA GLU A 102 15.85 0.68 10.98
C GLU A 102 15.76 0.37 9.50
N LEU A 103 16.50 1.15 8.70
CA LEU A 103 16.65 0.93 7.28
C LEU A 103 18.03 0.32 7.02
N PRO A 104 18.13 -0.98 6.70
CA PRO A 104 19.41 -1.62 6.40
C PRO A 104 20.05 -0.98 5.17
N ALA A 105 21.34 -1.26 4.96
CA ALA A 105 22.03 -0.80 3.76
C ALA A 105 21.35 -1.38 2.50
N GLU A 106 21.54 -0.69 1.38
CA GLU A 106 20.90 -1.06 0.13
C GLU A 106 21.21 -2.51 -0.25
N GLY A 107 20.16 -3.30 -0.51
CA GLY A 107 20.28 -4.72 -0.83
C GLY A 107 20.42 -5.68 0.36
N GLN A 108 20.43 -5.21 1.61
CA GLN A 108 20.64 -6.06 2.80
C GLN A 108 19.35 -6.54 3.50
N GLY A 109 18.18 -6.38 2.88
CA GLY A 109 16.91 -6.89 3.39
C GLY A 109 15.84 -5.81 3.57
N ALA A 110 14.70 -6.21 4.14
CA ALA A 110 13.61 -5.30 4.45
C ALA A 110 13.93 -4.50 5.72
N GLY A 111 13.54 -3.22 5.75
CA GLY A 111 13.60 -2.41 6.96
C GLY A 111 12.64 -2.88 8.04
N ALA A 112 12.93 -2.52 9.29
CA ALA A 112 12.12 -2.83 10.46
C ALA A 112 11.57 -1.53 11.08
N GLY A 113 10.30 -1.54 11.50
CA GLY A 113 9.63 -0.39 12.12
C GLY A 113 8.35 0.02 11.39
N ASP A 114 7.79 1.19 11.76
CA ASP A 114 6.57 1.71 11.14
C ASP A 114 6.79 2.05 9.65
N PRO A 115 5.84 1.71 8.75
CA PRO A 115 5.96 2.02 7.32
C PRO A 115 6.20 3.50 7.01
N THR A 116 5.65 4.42 7.80
CA THR A 116 5.86 5.87 7.61
C THR A 116 7.30 6.25 7.92
N GLU A 117 7.87 5.72 8.98
CA GLU A 117 9.27 5.97 9.33
C GLU A 117 10.24 5.37 8.32
N LEU A 118 9.97 4.16 7.85
CA LEU A 118 10.74 3.55 6.76
C LEU A 118 10.70 4.43 5.50
N ALA A 119 9.54 4.99 5.15
CA ALA A 119 9.43 5.92 4.03
C ALA A 119 10.27 7.19 4.22
N LEU A 120 10.31 7.74 5.44
CA LEU A 120 11.14 8.91 5.77
C LEU A 120 12.64 8.59 5.65
N LEU A 121 13.08 7.42 6.14
CA LEU A 121 14.47 6.99 6.03
C LEU A 121 14.90 6.78 4.57
N VAL A 122 14.03 6.16 3.75
CA VAL A 122 14.29 5.98 2.31
C VAL A 122 14.38 7.34 1.61
N ALA A 123 13.47 8.27 1.90
CA ALA A 123 13.48 9.59 1.32
C ALA A 123 14.71 10.43 1.74
N ALA A 124 15.13 10.33 3.00
CA ALA A 124 16.34 10.97 3.50
C ALA A 124 17.60 10.42 2.83
N ARG A 125 17.71 9.08 2.71
CA ARG A 125 18.81 8.42 1.97
C ARG A 125 18.89 8.90 0.53
N ALA A 126 17.76 9.01 -0.16
CA ALA A 126 17.71 9.53 -1.53
C ALA A 126 18.19 11.00 -1.66
N LYS A 127 18.27 11.74 -0.55
CA LYS A 127 18.85 13.10 -0.48
C LYS A 127 20.25 13.13 0.14
N GLY A 128 20.92 11.98 0.27
CA GLY A 128 22.25 11.86 0.84
C GLY A 128 22.28 12.14 2.34
N VAL A 129 21.21 11.78 3.05
CA VAL A 129 21.13 11.85 4.51
C VAL A 129 20.96 10.45 5.07
N GLU A 130 21.99 9.95 5.76
CA GLU A 130 21.92 8.69 6.49
C GLU A 130 21.67 8.98 7.97
N ARG A 131 20.63 8.37 8.55
CA ARG A 131 20.35 8.48 10.00
C ARG A 131 21.57 8.04 10.83
N ALA A 132 22.30 7.02 10.37
CA ALA A 132 23.49 6.51 11.05
C ALA A 132 24.59 7.57 11.21
N ASP A 133 24.71 8.51 10.27
CA ASP A 133 25.66 9.63 10.39
C ASP A 133 25.21 10.60 11.48
N VAL A 134 23.91 10.91 11.53
CA VAL A 134 23.34 11.75 12.60
C VAL A 134 23.49 11.10 13.97
N GLU A 135 23.26 9.79 14.09
CA GLU A 135 23.45 9.04 15.34
C GLU A 135 24.92 9.04 15.80
N ARG A 136 25.87 9.00 14.86
CA ARG A 136 27.31 9.04 15.16
C ARG A 136 27.78 10.43 15.58
N GLU A 137 27.33 11.46 14.88
CA GLU A 137 27.75 12.86 15.12
C GLU A 137 27.03 13.47 16.32
N ARG A 138 25.75 13.14 16.49
CA ARG A 138 24.84 13.69 17.49
C ARG A 138 24.00 12.58 18.12
N PRO A 139 24.60 11.72 18.96
CA PRO A 139 23.90 10.65 19.64
C PRO A 139 22.64 11.12 20.40
N ARG A 140 21.65 10.22 20.52
CA ARG A 140 20.45 10.47 21.33
C ARG A 140 20.82 10.60 22.81
N VAL A 141 20.31 11.63 23.46
CA VAL A 141 20.42 11.85 24.91
C VAL A 141 19.16 11.37 25.63
N SER A 142 18.00 11.73 25.09
CA SER A 142 16.70 11.32 25.60
C SER A 142 15.69 11.29 24.48
N GLU A 143 14.68 10.44 24.61
CA GLU A 143 13.58 10.34 23.67
C GLU A 143 12.25 10.41 24.41
N GLN A 144 11.27 11.03 23.75
CA GLN A 144 9.87 10.91 24.09
C GLN A 144 9.19 10.26 22.89
N PRO A 145 8.86 8.96 22.97
CA PRO A 145 8.28 8.24 21.86
C PRO A 145 6.93 8.83 21.45
N PHE A 146 6.41 8.36 20.31
CA PHE A 146 5.12 8.83 19.82
C PHE A 146 4.03 8.57 20.86
N ASP A 147 3.37 9.64 21.25
CA ASP A 147 2.26 9.62 22.18
C ASP A 147 0.99 10.12 21.47
N SER A 148 -0.10 9.35 21.57
CA SER A 148 -1.34 9.64 20.85
C SER A 148 -2.07 10.88 21.37
N ASP A 149 -1.90 11.23 22.65
CA ASP A 149 -2.50 12.43 23.24
C ASP A 149 -1.74 13.68 22.76
N ARG A 150 -0.41 13.61 22.73
CA ARG A 150 0.48 14.67 22.21
C ARG A 150 0.53 14.73 20.70
N ARG A 151 0.20 13.63 20.00
CA ARG A 151 0.26 13.43 18.54
C ARG A 151 1.62 13.72 17.91
N ARG A 152 2.69 13.46 18.65
CA ARG A 152 4.09 13.71 18.24
C ARG A 152 5.07 12.87 19.03
N MET A 153 6.29 12.79 18.52
CA MET A 153 7.46 12.27 19.22
C MET A 153 8.62 13.26 19.14
N SER A 154 9.58 13.13 20.06
CA SER A 154 10.76 13.98 20.09
C SER A 154 12.01 13.24 20.56
N ILE A 155 13.17 13.67 20.04
CA ILE A 155 14.48 13.11 20.38
C ILE A 155 15.45 14.26 20.62
N LEU A 156 15.96 14.35 21.85
CA LEU A 156 17.03 15.27 22.22
C LEU A 156 18.38 14.65 21.84
N ARG A 157 19.21 15.43 21.16
CA ARG A 157 20.54 15.05 20.71
C ARG A 157 21.64 15.62 21.60
N SER A 158 22.84 15.05 21.52
CA SER A 158 24.00 15.39 22.37
C SER A 158 24.54 16.81 22.17
N ASP A 159 24.23 17.43 21.03
CA ASP A 159 24.53 18.84 20.74
C ASP A 159 23.46 19.80 21.33
N GLY A 160 22.47 19.26 22.04
CA GLY A 160 21.37 20.01 22.66
C GLY A 160 20.24 20.35 21.70
N VAL A 161 20.26 19.85 20.47
CA VAL A 161 19.16 20.05 19.50
C VAL A 161 18.05 19.03 19.76
N LEU A 162 16.82 19.51 19.84
CA LEU A 162 15.62 18.69 19.97
C LEU A 162 14.98 18.54 18.60
N TYR A 163 14.80 17.30 18.14
CA TYR A 163 14.04 16.99 16.93
C TYR A 163 12.66 16.50 17.28
N VAL A 164 11.64 17.07 16.63
CA VAL A 164 10.23 16.74 16.86
C VAL A 164 9.60 16.40 15.52
N LYS A 165 8.80 15.33 15.49
CA LYS A 165 7.92 15.03 14.35
C LYS A 165 6.53 14.66 14.85
N GLY A 166 5.50 15.11 14.14
CA GLY A 166 4.13 14.86 14.54
C GLY A 166 3.09 15.55 13.66
N ALA A 167 1.85 15.58 14.16
CA ALA A 167 0.77 16.30 13.49
C ALA A 167 1.04 17.82 13.49
N LEU A 168 0.76 18.51 12.38
CA LEU A 168 1.06 19.94 12.26
C LEU A 168 0.34 20.76 13.34
N GLU A 169 -0.93 20.45 13.60
CA GLU A 169 -1.73 21.13 14.62
C GLU A 169 -1.23 20.89 16.06
N ALA A 170 -0.43 19.85 16.28
CA ALA A 170 0.22 19.59 17.56
C ALA A 170 1.56 20.33 17.70
N LEU A 171 2.26 20.57 16.59
CA LEU A 171 3.56 21.26 16.57
C LEU A 171 3.40 22.79 16.49
N LEU A 172 2.44 23.30 15.71
CA LEU A 172 2.24 24.74 15.49
C LEU A 172 2.19 25.58 16.77
N PRO A 173 1.47 25.17 17.85
CA PRO A 173 1.43 25.96 19.09
C PRO A 173 2.75 26.01 19.85
N LEU A 174 3.71 25.12 19.53
CA LEU A 174 5.02 25.02 20.16
C LEU A 174 6.10 25.76 19.36
N CYS A 175 5.79 26.14 18.13
CA CYS A 175 6.71 26.84 17.23
C CYS A 175 6.70 28.35 17.48
N LYS A 176 7.88 28.93 17.57
CA LYS A 176 8.08 30.39 17.62
C LYS A 176 8.27 30.98 16.22
N GLN A 177 8.86 30.21 15.32
CA GLN A 177 9.02 30.58 13.93
C GLN A 177 8.41 29.48 13.07
N VAL A 178 7.67 29.90 12.04
CA VAL A 178 7.05 28.97 11.11
C VAL A 178 7.22 29.55 9.71
N PRO A 179 7.62 28.75 8.70
CA PRO A 179 7.74 29.25 7.35
C PRO A 179 6.40 29.81 6.83
N PRO A 180 6.40 30.95 6.11
CA PRO A 180 5.17 31.50 5.53
C PRO A 180 4.58 30.51 4.53
N GLY A 181 3.25 30.37 4.52
CA GLY A 181 2.56 29.45 3.61
C GLY A 181 2.36 28.03 4.15
N VAL A 182 2.72 27.75 5.42
CA VAL A 182 2.62 26.38 5.98
C VAL A 182 1.19 25.84 5.98
N THR A 183 0.20 26.71 6.23
CA THR A 183 -1.21 26.32 6.34
C THR A 183 -1.78 26.04 4.97
N GLU A 184 -1.39 26.83 3.97
CA GLU A 184 -1.72 26.64 2.56
C GLU A 184 -1.07 25.37 2.02
N ALA A 185 0.18 25.09 2.40
CA ALA A 185 0.88 23.86 2.07
C ALA A 185 0.16 22.65 2.69
N LEU A 186 -0.22 22.72 3.97
CA LEU A 186 -1.03 21.67 4.61
C LEU A 186 -2.35 21.44 3.85
N ALA A 187 -3.09 22.51 3.55
CA ALA A 187 -4.37 22.40 2.85
C ALA A 187 -4.21 21.78 1.46
N SER A 188 -3.16 22.15 0.72
CA SER A 188 -2.82 21.58 -0.59
C SER A 188 -2.49 20.09 -0.50
N LEU A 189 -1.58 19.71 0.42
CA LEU A 189 -1.15 18.32 0.59
C LEU A 189 -2.29 17.42 1.10
N ALA A 190 -3.06 17.90 2.07
CA ALA A 190 -4.23 17.19 2.61
C ALA A 190 -5.35 17.07 1.56
N GLY A 191 -5.56 18.11 0.74
CA GLY A 191 -6.53 18.10 -0.37
C GLY A 191 -6.23 17.04 -1.44
N ARG A 192 -4.96 16.59 -1.53
CA ARG A 192 -4.52 15.46 -2.36
C ARG A 192 -4.56 14.11 -1.64
N ALA A 193 -5.21 14.05 -0.48
CA ALA A 193 -5.32 12.87 0.38
C ALA A 193 -3.96 12.29 0.82
N LEU A 194 -2.93 13.13 0.93
CA LEU A 194 -1.65 12.73 1.48
C LEU A 194 -1.70 12.72 3.01
N ARG A 195 -1.02 11.75 3.62
CA ARG A 195 -0.68 11.81 5.04
C ARG A 195 0.40 12.87 5.21
N VAL A 196 0.09 13.94 5.95
CA VAL A 196 1.03 15.04 6.21
C VAL A 196 1.64 14.87 7.59
N LEU A 197 2.96 14.99 7.67
CA LEU A 197 3.73 15.01 8.92
C LEU A 197 4.50 16.33 8.97
N ALA A 198 4.45 17.01 10.11
CA ALA A 198 5.26 18.17 10.38
C ALA A 198 6.53 17.74 11.13
N VAL A 199 7.61 18.45 10.87
CA VAL A 199 8.86 18.35 11.64
C VAL A 199 9.22 19.73 12.16
N ALA A 200 9.88 19.76 13.31
CA ALA A 200 10.40 20.98 13.89
C ALA A 200 11.68 20.68 14.67
N GLU A 201 12.51 21.70 14.84
CA GLU A 201 13.71 21.65 15.68
C GLU A 201 13.70 22.71 16.78
N GLY A 202 14.32 22.40 17.92
CA GLY A 202 14.41 23.30 19.07
C GLY A 202 15.73 23.15 19.82
N ARG A 203 15.91 23.91 20.91
CA ARG A 203 17.08 23.79 21.79
C ARG A 203 16.68 23.39 23.21
N GLY A 204 17.40 22.43 23.75
CA GLY A 204 17.16 21.88 25.09
C GLY A 204 16.05 20.84 25.12
N PRO A 205 15.74 20.28 26.30
CA PRO A 205 14.82 19.15 26.44
C PRO A 205 13.34 19.52 26.32
N GLU A 206 13.00 20.81 26.36
CA GLU A 206 11.60 21.25 26.35
C GLU A 206 11.08 21.46 24.93
N GLU A 207 9.87 20.97 24.66
CA GLU A 207 9.16 21.15 23.39
C GLU A 207 8.53 22.55 23.31
N ARG A 208 9.37 23.59 23.33
CA ARG A 208 8.98 25.00 23.22
C ARG A 208 9.95 25.75 22.31
N ASP A 209 9.50 26.89 21.80
CA ASP A 209 10.27 27.76 20.92
C ASP A 209 10.83 27.04 19.68
N LEU A 210 10.06 26.09 19.14
CA LEU A 210 10.46 25.29 17.98
C LEU A 210 10.48 26.13 16.69
N THR A 211 11.20 25.66 15.68
CA THR A 211 11.29 26.24 14.33
C THR A 211 11.11 25.20 13.24
#